data_AF-A0A382GEY3-F1
#
_entry.id   AF-A0A382GEY3-F1
#
_cell.length_a   1.000
_cell.length_b   1.000
_cell.length_c   1.000
_cell.angle_alpha   90.00
_cell.angle_beta   90.00
_cell.angle_gamma   90.00
#
_symmetry.space_group_name_H-M   'P 1'
#
loop_
_entity.id
_entity.type
_entity.pdbx_description
1 polymer ?
#
loop_
_entity_poly.entity_id
_entity_poly.type
_entity_poly.pdbx_seq_one_letter_code
_entity_poly.pdbx_strand_id
1 'polypeptide(L)'
;MKIQEGRVSIQENVVIGKAGNRDLEADIFQPPKKEKNRPAVLIVHGGGWLEGDKTQLRGYGILLSRLGFVCMCNSYRLSDEAIWPAQIQDVNCAVRYLRANAKDLGVDPDRIGITGNSAGGHLSLMAAAEGYPEEFEGDGGNNHIASQIKAVCAIYPPTTIKNLTHIDPLENAFLMLMGKKAEQLEYDKASPMSYINENYPEIVKLLDIKIL
;
A
#
# COMPACT_ATOMS: atom_id res chain seq x y z
N MET A 1 -7.12 -0.14 23.23
CA MET A 1 -6.46 1.17 22.98
C MET A 1 -7.35 2.28 23.52
N LYS A 2 -6.77 3.35 24.08
CA LYS A 2 -7.51 4.56 24.49
C LYS A 2 -7.23 5.67 23.47
N ILE A 3 -8.25 6.43 23.10
CA ILE A 3 -8.11 7.60 22.22
C ILE A 3 -7.25 8.65 22.93
N GLN A 4 -6.23 9.16 22.25
CA GLN A 4 -5.40 10.26 22.73
C GLN A 4 -6.12 11.59 22.47
N GLU A 5 -6.10 12.45 23.48
CA GLU A 5 -6.49 13.86 23.38
C GLU A 5 -5.35 14.67 22.76
N GLY A 6 -5.69 15.74 22.04
CA GLY A 6 -4.73 16.61 21.35
C GLY A 6 -4.78 16.50 19.82
N ARG A 7 -3.97 17.32 19.15
CA ARG A 7 -3.89 17.38 17.68
C ARG A 7 -2.90 16.36 17.15
N VAL A 8 -3.28 15.68 16.08
CA VAL A 8 -2.37 14.91 15.23
C VAL A 8 -1.50 15.89 14.45
N SER A 9 -0.19 15.68 14.44
CA SER A 9 0.72 16.45 13.57
C SER A 9 0.79 15.77 12.21
N ILE A 10 0.71 16.55 11.13
CA ILE A 10 0.74 16.05 9.77
C ILE A 10 1.92 16.70 9.06
N GLN A 11 2.79 15.88 8.49
CA GLN A 11 3.84 16.31 7.56
C GLN A 11 3.36 15.95 6.16
N GLU A 12 3.07 16.94 5.33
CA GLU A 12 2.52 16.74 3.99
C GLU A 12 3.62 16.70 2.93
N ASN A 13 3.39 15.96 1.84
CA ASN A 13 4.27 15.92 0.67
C ASN A 13 5.73 15.55 1.00
N VAL A 14 5.94 14.62 1.93
CA VAL A 14 7.26 14.09 2.25
C VAL A 14 7.71 13.21 1.08
N VAL A 15 8.83 13.55 0.45
CA VAL A 15 9.44 12.69 -0.57
C VAL A 15 10.05 11.46 0.10
N ILE A 16 9.49 10.30 -0.17
CA ILE A 16 9.87 9.01 0.43
C ILE A 16 10.77 8.16 -0.49
N GLY A 17 10.85 8.51 -1.76
CA GLY A 17 11.62 7.80 -2.78
C GLY A 17 11.47 8.41 -4.16
N LYS A 18 12.03 7.76 -5.17
CA LYS A 18 11.95 8.17 -6.58
C LYS A 18 11.78 6.95 -7.49
N ALA A 19 10.81 7.01 -8.41
CA ALA A 19 10.69 6.09 -9.52
C ALA A 19 11.24 6.76 -10.79
N GLY A 20 12.53 6.58 -11.06
CA GLY A 20 13.23 7.37 -12.08
C GLY A 20 13.23 8.86 -11.71
N ASN A 21 12.59 9.69 -12.54
CA ASN A 21 12.46 11.13 -12.30
C ASN A 21 11.20 11.52 -11.51
N ARG A 22 10.32 10.56 -11.20
CA ARG A 22 9.07 10.80 -10.46
C ARG A 22 9.32 10.68 -8.96
N ASP A 23 9.09 11.75 -8.21
CA ASP A 23 9.10 11.69 -6.75
C ASP A 23 7.94 10.82 -6.25
N LEU A 24 8.20 9.96 -5.27
CA LEU A 24 7.17 9.25 -4.53
C LEU A 24 6.95 10.02 -3.23
N GLU A 25 5.72 10.47 -3.00
CA GLU A 25 5.38 11.31 -1.86
C GLU A 25 4.44 10.62 -0.88
N ALA A 26 4.49 11.04 0.38
CA ALA A 26 3.57 10.61 1.41
C ALA A 26 3.21 11.73 2.39
N ASP A 27 2.06 11.58 3.03
CA ASP A 27 1.69 12.38 4.20
C ASP A 27 1.88 11.52 5.46
N ILE A 28 2.60 12.04 6.46
CA ILE A 28 2.92 11.32 7.70
C ILE A 28 2.16 11.95 8.86
N PHE A 29 1.40 11.11 9.57
CA PHE A 29 0.56 11.47 10.70
C PHE A 29 1.20 10.97 11.99
N GLN A 30 1.48 11.90 12.89
CA GLN A 30 2.11 11.65 14.18
C GLN A 30 1.08 11.74 15.32
N PRO A 31 1.03 10.76 16.24
CA PRO A 31 0.15 10.80 17.41
C PRO A 31 0.33 12.05 18.27
N PRO A 32 -0.73 12.50 18.97
CA PRO A 32 -0.65 13.65 19.88
C PRO A 32 0.43 13.52 20.96
N LYS A 33 0.63 12.31 21.51
CA LYS A 33 1.66 12.04 22.50
C LYS A 33 2.96 11.62 21.85
N LYS A 34 4.06 12.29 22.19
CA LYS A 34 5.42 11.87 21.81
C LYS A 34 5.83 10.65 22.63
N GLU A 35 5.87 9.49 21.99
CA GLU A 35 6.37 8.22 22.53
C GLU A 35 7.21 7.52 21.46
N LYS A 36 7.97 6.49 21.84
CA LYS A 36 8.81 5.70 20.93
C LYS A 36 8.27 4.28 20.79
N ASN A 37 8.81 3.53 19.84
CA ASN A 37 8.47 2.12 19.57
C ASN A 37 6.96 1.92 19.31
N ARG A 38 6.36 2.87 18.60
CA ARG A 38 4.95 2.80 18.20
C ARG A 38 4.79 1.89 16.99
N PRO A 39 3.66 1.16 16.88
CA PRO A 39 3.31 0.53 15.61
C PRO A 39 3.04 1.61 14.54
N ALA A 40 3.34 1.30 13.29
CA ALA A 40 3.00 2.12 12.14
C ALA A 40 1.95 1.46 11.25
N VAL A 41 1.15 2.28 10.56
CA VAL A 41 0.19 1.83 9.55
C VAL A 41 0.40 2.61 8.26
N LEU A 42 0.78 1.90 7.20
CA LEU A 42 0.73 2.43 5.84
C LEU A 42 -0.71 2.35 5.32
N ILE A 43 -1.19 3.42 4.70
CA ILE A 43 -2.57 3.57 4.23
C ILE A 43 -2.53 3.84 2.72
N VAL A 44 -3.06 2.90 1.94
CA VAL A 44 -3.01 2.91 0.48
C VAL A 44 -4.39 3.22 -0.08
N HIS A 45 -4.51 4.26 -0.90
CA HIS A 45 -5.78 4.69 -1.47
C HIS A 45 -6.31 3.74 -2.56
N GLY A 46 -7.62 3.81 -2.82
CA GLY A 46 -8.28 3.10 -3.92
C GLY A 46 -8.25 3.91 -5.22
N GLY A 47 -9.23 3.69 -6.10
CA GLY A 47 -9.35 4.40 -7.39
C GLY A 47 -8.98 3.57 -8.61
N GLY A 48 -9.14 2.24 -8.54
CA GLY A 48 -8.92 1.35 -9.69
C GLY A 48 -7.53 1.47 -10.31
N TRP A 49 -6.52 1.85 -9.52
CA TRP A 49 -5.16 2.18 -9.96
C TRP A 49 -5.06 3.33 -10.97
N LEU A 50 -6.18 3.93 -11.37
CA LEU A 50 -6.30 4.95 -12.41
C LEU A 50 -6.42 6.37 -11.85
N GLU A 51 -6.86 6.49 -10.60
CA GLU A 51 -7.10 7.78 -9.95
C GLU A 51 -6.85 7.69 -8.44
N GLY A 52 -6.92 8.85 -7.79
CA GLY A 52 -6.73 9.00 -6.36
C GLY A 52 -5.33 9.46 -5.97
N ASP A 53 -5.18 9.79 -4.69
CA ASP A 53 -3.91 10.24 -4.12
C ASP A 53 -3.87 9.98 -2.60
N LYS A 54 -2.73 10.33 -1.99
CA LYS A 54 -2.48 10.26 -0.55
C LYS A 54 -3.47 11.04 0.33
N THR A 55 -4.27 11.93 -0.24
CA THR A 55 -5.26 12.73 0.50
C THR A 55 -6.59 12.00 0.72
N GLN A 56 -6.91 10.98 -0.09
CA GLN A 56 -8.20 10.28 -0.08
C GLN A 56 -8.56 9.68 1.29
N LEU A 57 -7.56 9.13 2.00
CA LEU A 57 -7.75 8.40 3.26
C LEU A 57 -7.18 9.13 4.49
N ARG A 58 -6.95 10.44 4.42
CA ARG A 58 -6.43 11.25 5.56
C ARG A 58 -7.25 11.09 6.84
N GLY A 59 -8.56 10.92 6.71
CA GLY A 59 -9.44 10.64 7.85
C GLY A 59 -9.01 9.41 8.65
N TYR A 60 -8.64 8.32 7.97
CA TYR A 60 -8.11 7.12 8.63
C TYR A 60 -6.76 7.40 9.29
N GLY A 61 -5.87 8.14 8.62
CA GLY A 61 -4.58 8.57 9.19
C GLY A 61 -4.74 9.33 10.50
N ILE A 62 -5.70 10.26 10.56
CA ILE A 62 -6.01 11.03 11.78
C ILE A 62 -6.59 10.11 12.87
N LEU A 63 -7.58 9.28 12.53
CA LEU A 63 -8.26 8.40 13.48
C LEU A 63 -7.29 7.40 14.13
N LEU A 64 -6.49 6.71 13.31
CA LEU A 64 -5.50 5.75 13.78
C LEU A 64 -4.37 6.44 14.55
N SER A 65 -3.94 7.64 14.13
CA SER A 65 -2.94 8.39 14.89
C SER A 65 -3.41 8.80 16.28
N ARG A 66 -4.71 9.10 16.44
CA ARG A 66 -5.30 9.30 17.77
C ARG A 66 -5.38 8.02 18.60
N LEU A 67 -5.31 6.84 18.00
CA LEU A 67 -5.16 5.57 18.72
C LEU A 67 -3.71 5.24 19.06
N GLY A 68 -2.74 6.06 18.62
CA GLY A 68 -1.32 5.95 18.95
C GLY A 68 -0.45 5.30 17.89
N PHE A 69 -0.96 5.10 16.67
CA PHE A 69 -0.18 4.62 15.53
C PHE A 69 0.52 5.79 14.81
N VAL A 70 1.74 5.58 14.32
CA VAL A 70 2.26 6.49 13.28
C VAL A 70 1.63 6.06 11.96
N CYS A 71 0.95 6.96 11.26
CA CYS A 71 0.31 6.60 9.99
C CYS A 71 1.00 7.29 8.83
N MET A 72 0.98 6.63 7.66
CA MET A 72 1.50 7.20 6.42
C MET A 72 0.49 6.95 5.31
N CYS A 73 0.06 8.00 4.62
CA CYS A 73 -0.69 7.85 3.36
C CYS A 73 0.30 8.08 2.21
N ASN A 74 0.56 7.08 1.37
CA ASN A 74 1.48 7.23 0.24
C ASN A 74 0.73 7.46 -1.07
N SER A 75 1.40 8.13 -2.00
CA SER A 75 1.07 8.07 -3.42
C SER A 75 1.75 6.85 -4.05
N TYR A 76 1.20 6.38 -5.16
CA TYR A 76 1.82 5.42 -6.08
C TYR A 76 1.54 5.87 -7.52
N ARG A 77 2.37 5.46 -8.48
CA ARG A 77 2.17 5.74 -9.91
C ARG A 77 0.85 5.14 -10.39
N LEU A 78 -0.01 5.95 -11.00
CA LEU A 78 -1.27 5.50 -11.57
C LEU A 78 -1.02 4.73 -12.88
N SER A 79 -1.97 3.92 -13.32
CA SER A 79 -1.82 3.01 -14.47
C SER A 79 -1.64 3.73 -15.81
N ASP A 80 -2.02 5.00 -15.90
CA ASP A 80 -1.74 5.88 -17.04
C ASP A 80 -0.32 6.48 -17.01
N GLU A 81 0.32 6.55 -15.82
CA GLU A 81 1.73 6.90 -15.65
C GLU A 81 2.64 5.69 -15.92
N ALA A 82 2.32 4.53 -15.35
CA ALA A 82 3.08 3.29 -15.49
C ALA A 82 2.22 2.05 -15.24
N ILE A 83 2.41 1.00 -16.03
CA ILE A 83 1.74 -0.30 -15.82
C ILE A 83 2.35 -1.08 -14.65
N TRP A 84 1.64 -2.12 -14.22
CA TRP A 84 2.12 -3.11 -13.26
C TRP A 84 3.52 -3.63 -13.64
N PRO A 85 4.46 -3.81 -12.70
CA PRO A 85 4.30 -3.76 -11.24
C PRO A 85 4.61 -2.40 -10.58
N ALA A 86 4.56 -1.28 -11.30
CA ALA A 86 4.94 0.04 -10.76
C ALA A 86 4.25 0.39 -9.43
N GLN A 87 2.96 0.07 -9.29
CA GLN A 87 2.15 0.39 -8.13
C GLN A 87 2.65 -0.33 -6.87
N ILE A 88 2.95 -1.63 -6.97
CA ILE A 88 3.43 -2.40 -5.81
C ILE A 88 4.87 -2.02 -5.45
N GLN A 89 5.71 -1.70 -6.43
CA GLN A 89 7.05 -1.18 -6.19
C GLN A 89 7.03 0.11 -5.36
N ASP A 90 6.09 1.01 -5.66
CA ASP A 90 5.95 2.28 -4.96
C ASP A 90 5.43 2.09 -3.51
N VAL A 91 4.51 1.14 -3.31
CA VAL A 91 4.05 0.75 -1.97
C VAL A 91 5.19 0.14 -1.16
N ASN A 92 5.98 -0.76 -1.75
CA ASN A 92 7.15 -1.34 -1.11
C ASN A 92 8.19 -0.27 -0.73
N CYS A 93 8.38 0.75 -1.58
CA CYS A 93 9.21 1.91 -1.26
C CYS A 93 8.71 2.65 -0.01
N ALA A 94 7.41 2.84 0.15
CA ALA A 94 6.83 3.49 1.33
C ALA A 94 7.06 2.66 2.61
N VAL A 95 6.94 1.33 2.53
CA VAL A 95 7.25 0.44 3.67
C VAL A 95 8.72 0.54 4.05
N ARG A 96 9.63 0.51 3.07
CA ARG A 96 11.06 0.66 3.31
C ARG A 96 11.39 2.01 3.92
N TYR A 97 10.73 3.09 3.50
CA TYR A 97 10.90 4.41 4.10
C TYR A 97 10.47 4.43 5.57
N LEU A 98 9.30 3.89 5.92
CA LEU A 98 8.85 3.79 7.32
C LEU A 98 9.86 3.04 8.19
N ARG A 99 10.39 1.93 7.68
CA ARG A 99 11.36 1.10 8.39
C ARG A 99 12.73 1.76 8.52
N ALA A 100 13.24 2.37 7.44
CA ALA A 100 14.52 3.07 7.43
C ALA A 100 14.52 4.28 8.39
N ASN A 101 13.41 5.00 8.47
CA ASN A 101 13.25 6.20 9.29
C ASN A 101 12.60 5.93 10.65
N ALA A 102 12.50 4.66 11.08
CA ALA A 102 11.72 4.27 12.24
C ALA A 102 12.14 5.01 13.52
N LYS A 103 13.44 5.20 13.73
CA LYS A 103 14.00 5.94 14.88
C LYS A 103 13.48 7.38 14.96
N ASP A 104 13.49 8.10 13.83
CA ASP A 104 13.11 9.50 13.76
C ASP A 104 11.59 9.68 13.81
N LEU A 105 10.87 8.70 13.26
CA LEU A 105 9.41 8.65 13.32
C LEU A 105 8.87 8.15 14.67
N GLY A 106 9.70 7.59 15.54
CA GLY A 106 9.27 6.96 16.80
C GLY A 106 8.56 5.62 16.61
N VAL A 107 8.79 4.97 15.47
CA VAL A 107 8.20 3.69 15.05
C VAL A 107 9.08 2.53 15.50
N ASP A 108 8.44 1.42 15.85
CA ASP A 108 9.08 0.11 15.95
C ASP A 108 9.16 -0.52 14.54
N PRO A 109 10.35 -0.74 13.95
CA PRO A 109 10.51 -1.23 12.58
C PRO A 109 9.93 -2.64 12.35
N ASP A 110 9.69 -3.38 13.43
CA ASP A 110 9.10 -4.72 13.42
C ASP A 110 7.59 -4.70 13.64
N ARG A 111 6.95 -3.51 13.69
CA ARG A 111 5.50 -3.34 13.91
C ARG A 111 4.87 -2.43 12.87
N ILE A 112 5.08 -2.77 11.59
CA ILE A 112 4.51 -2.05 10.44
C ILE A 112 3.37 -2.89 9.86
N GLY A 113 2.15 -2.36 9.95
CA GLY A 113 0.97 -2.89 9.27
C GLY A 113 0.59 -2.06 8.04
N ILE A 114 -0.31 -2.59 7.23
CA ILE A 114 -0.83 -1.91 6.04
C ILE A 114 -2.34 -2.03 5.94
N THR A 115 -2.98 -1.00 5.39
CA THR A 115 -4.42 -1.00 5.08
C THR A 115 -4.71 -0.24 3.82
N GLY A 116 -5.79 -0.57 3.15
CA GLY A 116 -6.23 0.13 1.95
C GLY A 116 -7.59 -0.35 1.46
N ASN A 117 -8.18 0.41 0.55
CA ASN A 117 -9.49 0.13 -0.02
C ASN A 117 -9.44 -0.13 -1.53
N SER A 118 -10.27 -1.06 -2.04
CA SER A 118 -10.32 -1.43 -3.47
C SER A 118 -8.91 -1.69 -4.02
N ALA A 119 -8.44 -0.96 -5.03
CA ALA A 119 -7.09 -1.02 -5.57
C ALA A 119 -5.99 -0.94 -4.49
N GLY A 120 -6.12 -0.05 -3.50
CA GLY A 120 -5.20 0.03 -2.36
C GLY A 120 -5.29 -1.17 -1.43
N GLY A 121 -6.46 -1.78 -1.32
CA GLY A 121 -6.66 -3.05 -0.61
C GLY A 121 -5.96 -4.21 -1.33
N HIS A 122 -6.00 -4.23 -2.67
CA HIS A 122 -5.23 -5.17 -3.48
C HIS A 122 -3.73 -4.99 -3.28
N LEU A 123 -3.23 -3.75 -3.38
CA LEU A 123 -1.82 -3.44 -3.13
C LEU A 123 -1.40 -3.78 -1.70
N SER A 124 -2.29 -3.59 -0.73
CA SER A 124 -2.07 -3.98 0.67
C SER A 124 -1.87 -5.48 0.83
N LEU A 125 -2.68 -6.29 0.12
CA LEU A 125 -2.51 -7.74 0.11
C LEU A 125 -1.25 -8.15 -0.66
N MET A 126 -0.92 -7.49 -1.78
CA MET A 126 0.32 -7.79 -2.50
C MET A 126 1.57 -7.48 -1.66
N ALA A 127 1.59 -6.35 -0.93
CA ALA A 127 2.73 -5.98 -0.07
C ALA A 127 2.90 -6.90 1.15
N ALA A 128 1.82 -7.56 1.58
CA ALA A 128 1.87 -8.56 2.65
C ALA A 128 2.22 -9.97 2.15
N ALA A 129 2.19 -10.22 0.84
CA ALA A 129 2.53 -11.51 0.29
C ALA A 129 4.04 -11.80 0.38
N GLU A 130 4.38 -13.07 0.59
CA GLU A 130 5.74 -13.57 0.50
C GLU A 130 5.92 -14.39 -0.79
N GLY A 131 7.12 -14.36 -1.36
CA GLY A 131 7.47 -15.18 -2.53
C GLY A 131 6.89 -14.66 -3.86
N TYR A 132 6.43 -13.41 -3.91
CA TYR A 132 6.15 -12.76 -5.20
C TYR A 132 7.45 -12.51 -5.98
N PRO A 133 7.37 -12.31 -7.31
CA PRO A 133 8.56 -12.07 -8.15
C PRO A 133 9.42 -10.89 -7.67
N GLU A 134 10.74 -11.04 -7.66
CA GLU A 134 11.68 -10.03 -7.15
C GLU A 134 11.50 -8.66 -7.85
N GLU A 135 11.07 -8.64 -9.11
CA GLU A 135 10.78 -7.40 -9.83
C GLU A 135 9.69 -6.53 -9.17
N PHE A 136 8.86 -7.08 -8.27
CA PHE A 136 7.82 -6.31 -7.57
C PHE A 136 8.37 -5.52 -6.38
N GLU A 137 9.58 -5.81 -5.89
CA GLU A 137 10.21 -5.02 -4.83
C GLU A 137 10.51 -3.59 -5.30
N GLY A 138 10.93 -3.47 -6.56
CA GLY A 138 11.34 -2.21 -7.18
C GLY A 138 12.58 -1.60 -6.53
N ASP A 139 12.99 -0.45 -7.05
CA ASP A 139 14.25 0.19 -6.69
C ASP A 139 14.12 1.63 -6.18
N GLY A 140 12.89 2.04 -5.83
CA GLY A 140 12.54 3.44 -5.60
C GLY A 140 13.10 4.11 -4.33
N GLY A 141 13.86 3.40 -3.49
CA GLY A 141 14.46 3.97 -2.29
C GLY A 141 14.63 2.96 -1.16
N ASN A 142 15.71 3.14 -0.40
CA ASN A 142 16.07 2.31 0.76
C ASN A 142 16.12 0.80 0.45
N ASN A 143 16.53 0.39 -0.76
CA ASN A 143 16.40 -0.99 -1.25
C ASN A 143 17.17 -2.05 -0.44
N HIS A 144 18.09 -1.61 0.44
CA HIS A 144 18.79 -2.48 1.40
C HIS A 144 17.98 -2.77 2.68
N ILE A 145 16.80 -2.17 2.80
CA ILE A 145 15.85 -2.33 3.90
C ILE A 145 14.74 -3.26 3.44
N ALA A 146 14.34 -4.21 4.28
CA ALA A 146 13.22 -5.09 3.99
C ALA A 146 11.91 -4.29 3.79
N SER A 147 10.99 -4.83 2.99
CA SER A 147 9.65 -4.29 2.70
C SER A 147 8.52 -5.09 3.37
N GLN A 148 8.85 -6.08 4.20
CA GLN A 148 7.88 -6.99 4.84
C GLN A 148 6.83 -6.25 5.68
N ILE A 149 5.59 -6.75 5.66
CA ILE A 149 4.46 -6.26 6.45
C ILE A 149 4.10 -7.28 7.54
N LYS A 150 3.63 -6.81 8.70
CA LYS A 150 3.29 -7.67 9.85
C LYS A 150 1.80 -7.86 10.09
N ALA A 151 0.96 -7.03 9.51
CA ALA A 151 -0.50 -7.16 9.57
C ALA A 151 -1.13 -6.44 8.38
N VAL A 152 -2.21 -6.99 7.83
CA VAL A 152 -2.93 -6.38 6.71
C VAL A 152 -4.43 -6.28 7.00
N CYS A 153 -4.98 -5.09 6.76
CA CYS A 153 -6.42 -4.84 6.77
C CYS A 153 -6.87 -4.41 5.36
N ALA A 154 -7.49 -5.31 4.61
CA ALA A 154 -7.91 -5.03 3.24
C ALA A 154 -9.43 -4.78 3.15
N ILE A 155 -9.82 -3.65 2.59
CA ILE A 155 -11.22 -3.19 2.51
C ILE A 155 -11.72 -3.38 1.07
N TYR A 156 -12.66 -4.31 0.86
CA TYR A 156 -13.20 -4.72 -0.47
C TYR A 156 -12.14 -4.86 -1.60
N PRO A 157 -11.02 -5.57 -1.35
CA PRO A 157 -9.95 -5.66 -2.33
C PRO A 157 -10.36 -6.54 -3.53
N PRO A 158 -9.97 -6.20 -4.78
CA PRO A 158 -9.89 -7.19 -5.83
C PRO A 158 -8.76 -8.18 -5.47
N THR A 159 -9.12 -9.45 -5.28
CA THR A 159 -8.19 -10.52 -4.85
C THR A 159 -7.71 -11.39 -6.01
N THR A 160 -8.39 -11.31 -7.15
CA THR A 160 -8.00 -11.94 -8.42
C THR A 160 -8.08 -10.90 -9.52
N ILE A 161 -6.94 -10.63 -10.16
CA ILE A 161 -6.82 -9.76 -11.31
C ILE A 161 -7.07 -10.63 -12.53
N LYS A 162 -8.21 -10.42 -13.20
CA LYS A 162 -8.65 -11.29 -14.30
C LYS A 162 -8.31 -10.67 -15.65
N ASN A 163 -7.84 -11.48 -16.58
CA ASN A 163 -7.81 -11.08 -17.98
C ASN A 163 -9.23 -11.18 -18.54
N LEU A 164 -9.83 -10.04 -18.86
CA LEU A 164 -11.19 -9.96 -19.38
C LEU A 164 -11.11 -9.61 -20.87
N THR A 165 -11.17 -10.62 -21.73
CA THR A 165 -10.95 -10.51 -23.19
C THR A 165 -12.09 -9.86 -23.97
N HIS A 166 -13.23 -9.58 -23.33
CA HIS A 166 -14.47 -9.13 -23.98
C HIS A 166 -15.04 -7.81 -23.43
N ILE A 167 -14.28 -7.10 -22.61
CA ILE A 167 -14.69 -5.79 -22.05
C ILE A 167 -13.85 -4.70 -22.71
N ASP A 168 -14.44 -3.52 -22.94
CA ASP A 168 -13.73 -2.38 -23.50
C ASP A 168 -12.46 -2.08 -22.68
N PRO A 169 -11.27 -2.16 -23.31
CA PRO A 169 -10.01 -1.76 -22.72
C PRO A 169 -9.99 -0.41 -22.02
N LEU A 170 -10.67 0.61 -22.58
CA LEU A 170 -10.71 1.96 -22.01
C LEU A 170 -11.49 2.01 -20.69
N GLU A 171 -12.42 1.09 -20.49
CA GLU A 171 -13.25 1.01 -19.28
C GLU A 171 -12.76 -0.06 -18.27
N ASN A 172 -11.74 -0.86 -18.65
CA ASN A 172 -11.26 -1.99 -17.84
C ASN A 172 -10.00 -1.65 -17.03
N ALA A 173 -10.19 -1.40 -15.72
CA ALA A 173 -9.09 -1.11 -14.79
C ALA A 173 -8.01 -2.19 -14.72
N PHE A 174 -8.35 -3.49 -14.83
CA PHE A 174 -7.34 -4.56 -14.82
C PHE A 174 -6.48 -4.54 -16.08
N LEU A 175 -7.06 -4.27 -17.24
CA LEU A 175 -6.29 -4.17 -18.48
C LEU A 175 -5.42 -2.92 -18.49
N MET A 176 -5.92 -1.79 -17.99
CA MET A 176 -5.12 -0.57 -17.86
C MET A 176 -3.94 -0.76 -16.90
N LEU A 177 -4.19 -1.44 -15.77
CA LEU A 177 -3.14 -1.82 -14.82
C LEU A 177 -2.07 -2.69 -15.47
N MET A 178 -2.44 -3.77 -16.16
CA MET A 178 -1.49 -4.75 -16.68
C MET A 178 -0.87 -4.34 -18.02
N GLY A 179 -1.53 -3.47 -18.78
CA GLY A 179 -1.18 -3.12 -20.15
C GLY A 179 -1.67 -4.13 -21.19
N LYS A 180 -1.88 -3.65 -22.43
CA LYS A 180 -2.51 -4.43 -23.52
C LYS A 180 -1.77 -5.69 -23.97
N LYS A 181 -0.51 -5.86 -23.56
CA LYS A 181 0.36 -6.98 -23.95
C LYS A 181 0.55 -8.01 -22.84
N ALA A 182 -0.06 -7.80 -21.67
CA ALA A 182 0.08 -8.73 -20.56
C ALA A 182 -0.56 -10.09 -20.89
N GLU A 183 0.17 -11.15 -20.59
CA GLU A 183 -0.28 -12.53 -20.72
C GLU A 183 -0.95 -12.99 -19.42
N GLN A 184 -1.74 -14.08 -19.49
CA GLN A 184 -2.47 -14.60 -18.32
C GLN A 184 -1.58 -14.83 -17.09
N LEU A 185 -0.35 -15.30 -17.28
CA LEU A 185 0.59 -15.51 -16.19
C LEU A 185 0.90 -14.22 -15.40
N GLU A 186 0.95 -13.08 -16.07
CA GLU A 186 1.20 -11.78 -15.43
C GLU A 186 -0.01 -11.34 -14.59
N TYR A 187 -1.23 -11.61 -15.05
CA TYR A 187 -2.46 -11.41 -14.28
C TYR A 187 -2.49 -12.30 -13.02
N ASP A 188 -2.07 -13.56 -13.16
CA ASP A 188 -2.00 -14.51 -12.04
C ASP A 188 -0.95 -14.07 -11.01
N LYS A 189 0.20 -13.57 -11.46
CA LYS A 189 1.24 -12.98 -10.59
C LYS A 189 0.75 -11.71 -9.90
N ALA A 190 -0.10 -10.91 -10.53
CA ALA A 190 -0.68 -9.72 -9.92
C ALA A 190 -1.86 -10.05 -8.97
N SER A 191 -2.26 -11.32 -8.84
CA SER A 191 -3.36 -11.74 -7.98
C SER A 191 -2.87 -12.14 -6.58
N PRO A 192 -3.25 -11.43 -5.50
CA PRO A 192 -2.79 -11.76 -4.14
C PRO A 192 -3.12 -13.19 -3.71
N MET A 193 -4.21 -13.76 -4.23
CA MET A 193 -4.62 -15.15 -3.94
C MET A 193 -3.56 -16.19 -4.32
N SER A 194 -2.65 -15.87 -5.25
CA SER A 194 -1.57 -16.77 -5.68
C SER A 194 -0.48 -16.96 -4.61
N TYR A 195 -0.46 -16.12 -3.58
CA TYR A 195 0.62 -16.09 -2.56
C TYR A 195 0.13 -16.35 -1.13
N ILE A 196 -1.17 -16.58 -0.93
CA ILE A 196 -1.70 -16.90 0.39
C ILE A 196 -1.20 -18.28 0.81
N ASN A 197 -0.42 -18.31 1.89
CA ASN A 197 0.15 -19.52 2.48
C ASN A 197 0.19 -19.37 4.02
N GLU A 198 0.72 -20.37 4.72
CA GLU A 198 0.78 -20.41 6.18
C GLU A 198 1.63 -19.30 6.82
N ASN A 199 2.59 -18.73 6.09
CA ASN A 199 3.45 -17.62 6.53
C ASN A 199 2.85 -16.25 6.23
N TYR A 200 1.72 -16.18 5.51
CA TYR A 200 1.07 -14.92 5.17
C TYR A 200 0.62 -14.20 6.48
N PRO A 201 0.90 -12.90 6.66
CA PRO A 201 0.57 -12.17 7.88
C PRO A 201 -0.92 -12.22 8.24
N GLU A 202 -1.26 -11.98 9.52
CA GLU A 202 -2.68 -11.94 9.94
C GLU A 202 -3.51 -10.99 9.06
N ILE A 203 -4.57 -11.53 8.45
CA ILE A 203 -5.46 -10.81 7.54
C ILE A 203 -6.77 -10.46 8.23
N VAL A 204 -7.09 -9.17 8.28
CA VAL A 204 -8.46 -8.71 8.55
C VAL A 204 -9.08 -8.23 7.23
N LYS A 205 -9.98 -9.03 6.65
CA LYS A 205 -10.78 -8.62 5.48
C LYS A 205 -12.08 -7.99 5.96
N LEU A 206 -12.31 -6.71 5.67
CA LEU A 206 -13.47 -6.01 6.24
C LEU A 206 -14.76 -6.13 5.42
N LEU A 207 -14.69 -6.46 4.13
CA LEU A 207 -15.83 -6.86 3.28
C LEU A 207 -15.28 -7.61 2.07
N ASP A 208 -15.77 -8.81 1.79
CA ASP A 208 -15.44 -9.56 0.57
C ASP A 208 -16.66 -9.44 -0.36
N ILE A 209 -16.69 -8.44 -1.23
CA ILE A 209 -17.75 -8.33 -2.24
C ILE A 209 -17.38 -9.31 -3.35
N LYS A 210 -17.83 -10.56 -3.20
CA LYS A 210 -17.93 -11.49 -4.33
C LYS A 210 -18.94 -10.90 -5.32
N ILE A 211 -18.47 -10.07 -6.25
CA ILE A 211 -19.25 -9.76 -7.44
C ILE A 211 -19.14 -11.03 -8.31
N LEU A 212 -20.24 -11.77 -8.35
CA LEU A 212 -20.45 -12.95 -9.21
C LEU A 212 -20.13 -12.63 -10.67
#